data_AF-A0A9P5XFB5-F1
#
_entry.id   AF-A0A9P5XFB5-F1
#
_cell.length_a   1.000
_cell.length_b   1.000
_cell.length_c   1.000
_cell.angle_alpha   90.00
_cell.angle_beta   90.00
_cell.angle_gamma   90.00
#
_symmetry.space_group_name_H-M   'P 1'
#
loop_
_entity.id
_entity.type
_entity.pdbx_description
1 polymer ?
#
loop_
_entity_poly.entity_id
_entity_poly.type
_entity_poly.pdbx_seq_one_letter_code
_entity_poly.pdbx_strand_id
1 'polypeptide(L)' 'MKFIIIATLAASLLTTALADSEQVDQSEVSAPPGCYYDGTAPFCAGSCPDNYRETDKDNCGDGACCWTGYKALCCHT' A
#
# COMPACT_ATOMS: atom_id res chain seq x y z
N MET A 1 14.51 10.93 26.59
CA MET A 1 15.29 9.79 27.14
C MET A 1 14.39 8.98 28.03
N LYS A 2 14.34 7.66 27.83
CA LYS A 2 13.93 6.63 28.81
C LYS A 2 12.45 6.66 29.32
N PHE A 3 11.64 5.80 28.68
CA PHE A 3 10.64 4.87 29.23
C PHE A 3 9.79 5.28 30.45
N ILE A 4 8.46 5.37 30.28
CA ILE A 4 7.50 4.99 31.32
C ILE A 4 6.28 4.29 30.69
N ILE A 5 6.18 3.00 30.98
CA ILE A 5 4.99 2.16 30.91
C ILE A 5 3.97 2.78 31.87
N ILE A 6 2.86 3.31 31.36
CA ILE A 6 1.77 3.81 32.21
C ILE A 6 0.65 2.77 32.16
N ALA A 7 0.67 1.83 33.11
CA ALA A 7 -0.50 1.06 33.48
C ALA A 7 -1.51 2.04 34.09
N THR A 8 -2.37 2.64 33.27
CA THR A 8 -3.41 3.55 33.75
C THR A 8 -4.57 2.74 34.32
N LEU A 9 -4.42 2.37 35.60
CA LEU A 9 -5.51 1.98 36.49
C LEU A 9 -6.35 3.23 36.79
N ALA A 10 -7.38 3.47 35.98
CA ALA A 10 -8.55 4.24 36.40
C ALA A 10 -9.76 3.67 35.65
N ALA A 11 -10.69 3.07 36.40
CA ALA A 11 -11.97 2.62 35.88
C ALA A 11 -12.79 3.85 35.43
N SER A 12 -12.84 4.10 34.14
CA SER A 12 -13.82 5.00 33.52
C SER A 12 -14.83 4.17 32.74
N LEU A 13 -16.07 4.18 33.24
CA LEU A 13 -17.24 3.61 32.58
C LEU A 13 -17.62 4.42 31.32
N LEU A 14 -18.31 3.72 30.40
CA LEU A 14 -19.18 4.20 29.31
C LEU A 14 -18.55 4.38 27.91
N THR A 15 -18.88 3.39 27.07
CA THR A 15 -19.37 3.51 25.68
C THR A 15 -18.66 4.47 24.74
N THR A 16 -18.03 3.92 23.72
CA THR A 16 -18.57 4.01 22.35
C THR A 16 -18.07 2.78 21.59
N ALA A 17 -18.83 2.36 20.57
CA ALA A 17 -18.33 1.43 19.57
C ALA A 17 -16.89 1.81 19.24
N LEU A 18 -15.96 0.86 19.36
CA LEU A 18 -14.68 1.01 18.67
C LEU A 18 -15.08 1.01 17.20
N ALA A 19 -15.34 2.22 16.69
CA ALA A 19 -15.02 2.56 15.33
C ALA A 19 -13.66 1.93 15.12
N ASP A 20 -13.68 0.87 14.34
CA ASP A 20 -12.50 0.22 13.83
C ASP A 20 -11.62 1.35 13.31
N SER A 21 -10.62 1.68 14.10
CA SER A 21 -9.61 2.63 13.72
C SER A 21 -8.66 1.77 12.90
N GLU A 22 -9.07 1.44 11.67
CA GLU A 22 -8.20 1.05 10.56
C GLU A 22 -7.32 2.28 10.26
N GLN A 23 -6.45 2.58 11.23
CA GLN A 23 -5.29 3.43 11.11
C GLN A 23 -4.28 2.61 10.33
N VAL A 24 -4.46 2.58 9.01
CA VAL A 24 -3.39 2.24 8.09
C VAL A 24 -3.11 3.52 7.30
N ASP A 25 -2.44 4.44 7.99
CA ASP A 25 -1.58 5.42 7.34
C ASP A 25 -0.45 4.64 6.67
N GLN A 26 -0.63 4.38 5.38
CA GLN A 26 0.37 3.74 4.55
C GLN A 26 0.50 4.56 3.29
N SER A 27 1.07 5.75 3.48
CA SER A 27 1.75 6.51 2.42
C SER A 27 3.06 5.80 2.04
N GLU A 28 3.02 4.47 1.92
CA GLU A 28 4.04 3.69 1.22
C GLU A 28 3.49 3.59 -0.19
N VAL A 29 4.25 4.04 -1.19
CA VAL A 29 3.87 3.98 -2.61
C VAL A 29 3.80 2.50 -3.01
N SER A 30 2.69 1.85 -2.66
CA SER A 30 2.45 0.42 -2.82
C SER A 30 1.13 0.22 -3.54
N ALA A 31 1.09 -0.80 -4.39
CA ALA A 31 -0.11 -1.17 -5.13
C ALA A 31 -1.29 -1.44 -4.17
N PRO A 32 -2.54 -1.18 -4.61
CA PRO A 32 -3.73 -1.54 -3.86
C PRO A 32 -3.77 -3.04 -3.50
N PRO A 33 -4.48 -3.45 -2.43
CA PRO A 33 -4.62 -4.85 -2.06
C PRO A 33 -5.12 -5.71 -3.23
N GLY A 34 -4.44 -6.82 -3.52
CA GLY A 34 -4.76 -7.69 -4.65
C GLY A 34 -4.20 -7.22 -6.00
N CYS A 35 -3.43 -6.14 -6.00
CA CYS A 35 -2.73 -5.62 -7.16
C CYS A 35 -1.22 -5.60 -6.94
N TYR A 36 -0.47 -5.56 -8.04
CA TYR A 36 0.97 -5.34 -8.02
C TYR A 36 1.40 -4.55 -9.26
N TYR A 37 2.50 -3.79 -9.16
CA TYR A 37 3.11 -3.18 -10.33
C TYR A 37 4.07 -4.16 -10.99
N ASP A 38 3.86 -4.43 -12.28
CA ASP A 38 4.76 -5.19 -13.13
C ASP A 38 5.70 -4.26 -13.90
N GLY A 39 6.98 -4.64 -14.02
CA GLY A 39 8.01 -3.86 -14.70
C GLY A 39 9.10 -3.35 -13.75
N THR A 40 10.38 -3.51 -14.12
CA THR A 40 11.53 -3.16 -13.27
C THR A 40 12.26 -1.93 -13.79
N ALA A 41 12.51 -0.94 -12.93
CA ALA A 41 13.31 0.23 -13.27
C ALA A 41 14.79 -0.14 -13.46
N PRO A 42 15.58 0.61 -14.26
CA PRO A 42 15.25 1.87 -14.94
C PRO A 42 14.60 1.70 -16.33
N PHE A 43 14.62 0.50 -16.91
CA PHE A 43 14.02 0.22 -18.22
C PHE A 43 12.80 -0.70 -18.02
N CYS A 44 11.61 -0.11 -17.99
CA CYS A 44 10.40 -0.85 -17.63
C CYS A 44 9.64 -1.34 -18.87
N ALA A 45 9.13 -2.56 -18.78
CA ALA A 45 8.26 -3.17 -19.78
C ALA A 45 7.11 -3.90 -19.06
N GLY A 46 6.36 -3.15 -18.25
CA GLY A 46 5.29 -3.73 -17.43
C GLY A 46 4.17 -4.30 -18.28
N SER A 47 3.72 -5.52 -17.93
CA SER A 47 2.60 -6.20 -18.58
C SER A 47 1.87 -7.12 -17.61
N CYS A 48 0.56 -7.21 -17.72
CA CYS A 48 -0.23 -8.11 -16.87
C CYS A 48 -0.44 -9.48 -17.52
N PRO A 49 -0.30 -10.57 -16.76
CA PRO A 49 -0.61 -11.92 -17.24
C PRO A 49 -2.13 -12.14 -17.37
N ASP A 50 -2.55 -13.20 -18.07
CA ASP A 50 -3.97 -13.44 -18.44
C ASP A 50 -4.98 -13.45 -17.26
N ASN A 51 -4.53 -13.79 -16.05
CA ASN A 51 -5.39 -13.81 -14.85
C ASN A 51 -5.46 -12.46 -14.11
N TYR A 52 -4.82 -11.44 -14.65
CA TYR A 52 -4.76 -10.09 -14.08
C TYR A 52 -5.19 -9.08 -15.12
N ARG A 53 -5.93 -8.07 -14.67
CA ARG A 53 -6.32 -6.94 -15.50
C ARG A 53 -5.39 -5.77 -15.25
N GLU A 54 -4.89 -5.21 -16.33
CA GLU A 54 -4.20 -3.93 -16.31
C GLU A 54 -5.21 -2.83 -15.97
N THR A 55 -5.05 -2.21 -14.80
CA THR A 55 -5.92 -1.13 -14.33
C THR A 55 -5.32 0.25 -14.51
N ASP A 56 -3.98 0.33 -14.49
CA ASP A 56 -3.25 1.60 -14.63
C ASP A 56 -1.83 1.40 -15.15
N LYS A 57 -1.17 2.49 -15.56
CA LYS A 57 0.23 2.54 -15.96
C LYS A 57 0.94 3.73 -15.36
N ASP A 58 2.02 3.47 -14.64
CA ASP A 58 2.81 4.51 -13.98
C ASP A 58 4.30 4.29 -14.23
N ASN A 59 5.07 5.37 -14.34
CA ASN A 59 6.51 5.27 -14.56
C ASN A 59 7.29 5.00 -13.26
N CYS A 60 6.71 5.19 -12.09
CA CYS A 60 7.33 4.92 -10.79
C CYS A 60 6.61 3.84 -10.01
N GLY A 61 5.27 3.79 -10.02
CA GLY A 61 4.41 2.70 -9.55
C GLY A 61 4.68 2.15 -8.14
N ASP A 62 5.74 1.37 -8.00
CA ASP A 62 6.27 0.76 -6.77
C ASP A 62 7.27 1.65 -6.01
N GLY A 63 7.37 2.93 -6.40
CA GLY A 63 8.33 3.90 -5.86
C GLY A 63 9.67 3.97 -6.62
N ALA A 64 9.96 3.04 -7.53
CA ALA A 64 11.17 3.07 -8.35
C ALA A 64 10.88 3.55 -9.78
N CYS A 65 11.38 4.73 -10.14
CA CYS A 65 11.08 5.35 -11.44
C CYS A 65 11.87 4.79 -12.64
N CYS A 66 11.14 4.49 -13.70
CA CYS A 66 11.66 4.16 -15.02
C CYS A 66 12.21 5.41 -15.71
N TRP A 67 13.35 5.28 -16.39
CA TRP A 67 13.84 6.29 -17.33
C TRP A 67 13.13 6.17 -18.67
N THR A 68 12.82 4.94 -19.08
CA THR A 68 12.07 4.66 -20.31
C THR A 68 11.09 3.52 -20.08
N GLY A 69 9.93 3.60 -20.73
CA GLY A 69 8.83 2.65 -20.57
C GLY A 69 7.94 2.96 -19.37
N TYR A 70 7.12 2.00 -18.95
CA TYR A 70 6.17 2.14 -17.86
C TYR A 70 6.03 0.82 -17.10
N LYS A 71 5.53 0.91 -15.86
CA LYS A 71 5.04 -0.21 -15.08
C LYS A 71 3.53 -0.35 -15.28
N ALA A 72 3.04 -1.58 -15.31
CA ALA A 72 1.62 -1.87 -15.40
C ALA A 72 1.08 -2.24 -14.02
N LEU A 73 0.01 -1.58 -13.56
CA LEU A 73 -0.70 -1.99 -12.37
C LEU A 73 -1.63 -3.16 -12.71
N CYS A 74 -1.28 -4.33 -12.20
CA CYS A 74 -1.97 -5.59 -12.46
C CYS A 74 -2.79 -5.99 -11.24
N CYS A 75 -4.11 -5.97 -11.38
CA CYS A 75 -5.05 -6.39 -10.34
C CYS A 75 -5.68 -7.73 -10.71
N HIS A 76 -5.78 -8.65 -9.75
CA HIS A 76 -6.48 -9.92 -10.00
C HIS A 76 -7.96 -9.66 -10.30
N THR A 77 -8.51 -10.35 -11.30
CA THR A 77 -9.93 -10.26 -11.67
C THR A 77 -10.85 -11.10 -10.80
#